data_AF-A0A8X6M768-F1
#
_entry.id   AF-A0A8X6M768-F1
#
_cell.length_a   1.000
_cell.length_b   1.000
_cell.length_c   1.000
_cell.angle_alpha   90.00
_cell.angle_beta   90.00
_cell.angle_gamma   90.00
#
_symmetry.space_group_name_H-M   'P 1'
#
loop_
_entity.id
_entity.type
_entity.pdbx_description
1 polymer ?
#
loop_
_entity_poly.entity_id
_entity_poly.type
_entity_poly.pdbx_seq_one_letter_code
_entity_poly.pdbx_strand_id
1 'polypeptide(L)'
;MENLIEDASEFDTEINGSEEYSEKIVSIKFKIKSYIKRRECNLNVPNSTQVWSGQNRPQLSIKLPEIHLPKFFGKYEEWSNFKIQFNNIISTNSQLSSEQKLHYLKAALTSEAKNLETISDSFESLFKSLEERYENKCLIVETHVKAILNIAKLNNESAKDLRYLIDDVNKNIRDLK
;
A
#
# COMPACT_ATOMS: atom_id res chain seq x y z
N MET A 1 47.55 32.45 26.83
CA MET A 1 48.74 31.74 26.35
C MET A 1 48.32 30.29 26.29
N GLU A 2 48.02 29.81 25.09
CA GLU A 2 47.64 28.42 24.82
C GLU A 2 48.75 27.51 25.37
N ASN A 3 48.42 26.63 26.30
CA ASN A 3 49.32 25.56 26.71
C ASN A 3 49.38 24.57 25.55
N LEU A 4 50.41 24.71 24.70
CA LEU A 4 50.81 23.66 23.77
C LEU A 4 51.21 22.44 24.62
N ILE A 5 50.63 21.29 24.29
CA ILE A 5 51.02 20.00 24.84
C ILE A 5 52.44 19.72 24.34
N GLU A 6 53.43 19.86 25.21
CA GLU A 6 54.87 19.74 24.89
C GLU A 6 55.45 18.34 25.11
N ASP A 7 54.64 17.35 25.52
CA ASP A 7 55.14 15.99 25.77
C ASP A 7 54.55 14.96 24.81
N ALA A 8 55.38 14.42 23.93
CA ALA A 8 55.00 13.35 23.00
C ALA A 8 54.50 12.10 23.73
N SER A 9 54.96 11.87 24.96
CA SER A 9 54.54 10.72 25.77
C SER A 9 53.07 10.75 26.16
N GLU A 10 52.48 11.94 26.34
CA GLU A 10 51.07 12.10 26.76
C GLU A 10 50.13 11.86 25.57
N PHE A 11 50.51 12.35 24.39
CA PHE A 11 49.78 12.12 23.13
C PHE A 11 49.81 10.64 22.73
N ASP A 12 50.95 9.97 22.90
CA ASP A 12 51.08 8.53 22.65
C ASP A 12 50.23 7.69 23.60
N THR A 13 50.07 8.09 24.87
CA THR A 13 49.16 7.40 25.80
C THR A 13 47.69 7.55 25.46
N GLU A 14 47.28 8.71 24.95
CA GLU A 14 45.90 8.96 24.53
C GLU A 14 45.56 8.27 23.20
N ILE A 15 46.50 8.23 22.25
CA ILE A 15 46.37 7.46 21.01
C ILE A 15 46.26 5.96 21.30
N ASN A 16 47.16 5.41 22.13
CA ASN A 16 47.11 3.99 22.50
C ASN A 16 45.81 3.65 23.26
N GLY A 17 45.33 4.54 24.12
CA GLY A 17 44.03 4.39 24.78
C GLY A 17 42.88 4.36 23.77
N SER A 18 42.87 5.27 22.79
CA SER A 18 41.89 5.32 21.70
C SER A 18 41.91 4.05 20.83
N GLU A 19 43.09 3.51 20.55
CA GLU A 19 43.25 2.26 19.79
C GLU A 19 42.70 1.04 20.58
N GLU A 20 42.96 0.98 21.89
CA GLU A 20 42.40 -0.06 22.77
C GLU A 20 40.85 0.00 22.83
N TYR A 21 40.26 1.20 22.85
CA TYR A 21 38.81 1.36 22.77
C TYR A 21 38.25 0.91 21.41
N SER A 22 38.94 1.22 20.32
CA SER A 22 38.58 0.78 18.97
C SER A 22 38.55 -0.75 18.87
N GLU A 23 39.58 -1.43 19.38
CA GLU A 23 39.66 -2.89 19.41
C GLU A 23 38.53 -3.54 20.21
N LYS A 24 38.18 -2.95 21.36
CA LYS A 24 37.05 -3.40 22.20
C LYS A 24 35.73 -3.27 21.45
N ILE A 25 35.49 -2.14 20.76
CA ILE A 25 34.28 -1.91 19.97
C ILE A 25 34.18 -2.92 18.83
N VAL A 26 35.28 -3.15 18.09
CA VAL A 26 35.33 -4.13 17.00
C VAL A 26 35.05 -5.54 17.53
N SER A 27 35.65 -5.90 18.66
CA SER A 27 35.43 -7.19 19.32
C SER A 27 33.97 -7.39 19.77
N ILE A 28 33.35 -6.37 20.37
CA ILE A 28 31.94 -6.41 20.77
C ILE A 28 31.04 -6.52 19.55
N LYS A 29 31.30 -5.74 18.50
CA LYS A 29 30.56 -5.79 17.24
C LYS A 29 30.62 -7.18 16.60
N PHE A 30 31.79 -7.82 16.60
CA PHE A 30 31.94 -9.18 16.09
C PHE A 30 31.21 -10.21 16.95
N LYS A 31 31.26 -10.09 18.28
CA LYS A 31 30.52 -10.96 19.21
C LYS A 31 29.01 -10.87 19.00
N ILE A 32 28.47 -9.65 18.86
CA ILE A 32 27.04 -9.41 18.58
C ILE A 32 26.65 -10.01 17.22
N LYS A 33 27.43 -9.72 16.16
CA LYS A 33 27.18 -10.26 14.81
C LYS A 33 27.20 -11.80 14.81
N SER A 34 28.13 -12.40 15.54
CA SER A 34 28.23 -13.85 15.69
C SER A 34 27.05 -14.44 16.47
N TYR A 35 26.59 -13.75 17.51
CA TYR A 35 25.45 -14.19 18.32
C TYR A 35 24.13 -14.12 17.53
N ILE A 36 23.91 -13.05 16.76
CA ILE A 36 22.76 -12.89 15.86
C ILE A 36 22.75 -14.01 14.82
N LYS A 37 23.88 -14.21 14.12
CA LYS A 37 23.99 -15.27 13.11
C LYS A 37 23.74 -16.66 13.69
N ARG A 38 24.23 -16.92 14.91
CA ARG A 38 23.97 -18.18 15.62
C ARG A 38 22.49 -18.37 15.97
N ARG A 39 21.79 -17.31 16.37
CA ARG A 39 20.34 -17.36 16.63
C ARG A 39 19.52 -17.56 15.36
N GLU A 40 19.90 -16.93 14.25
CA GLU A 40 19.28 -17.14 12.95
C GLU A 40 19.47 -18.59 12.46
N CYS A 41 20.65 -19.17 12.66
CA CYS A 41 20.88 -20.59 12.36
C CYS A 41 20.12 -21.54 13.32
N ASN A 42 19.94 -21.18 14.59
CA ASN A 42 19.17 -21.98 15.54
C ASN A 42 17.64 -21.90 15.33
N LEU A 43 17.16 -20.90 14.59
CA LEU A 43 15.74 -20.80 14.17
C LEU A 43 15.45 -21.60 12.89
N ASN A 44 16.46 -21.90 12.08
CA ASN A 44 16.37 -22.85 10.97
C ASN A 44 16.79 -24.24 11.44
N VAL A 45 15.88 -24.92 12.14
CA VAL A 45 15.94 -26.37 12.25
C VAL A 45 15.91 -26.92 10.81
N PRO A 46 16.87 -27.76 10.37
CA PRO A 46 16.71 -28.50 9.15
C PRO A 46 15.55 -29.46 9.38
N ASN A 47 14.46 -29.29 8.63
CA ASN A 47 13.44 -30.33 8.51
C ASN A 47 14.16 -31.58 7.99
N SER A 48 14.52 -32.47 8.92
CA SER A 48 14.84 -33.85 8.62
C SER A 48 13.65 -34.41 7.85
N THR A 49 13.90 -34.97 6.69
CA THR A 49 12.95 -35.71 5.87
C THR A 49 12.53 -36.96 6.65
N GLN A 50 11.71 -36.79 7.68
CA GLN A 50 10.90 -37.85 8.24
C GLN A 50 9.59 -37.81 7.50
N VAL A 51 9.40 -38.83 6.66
CA VAL A 51 8.11 -39.27 6.17
C VAL A 51 7.26 -39.58 7.42
N TRP A 52 6.54 -38.58 7.91
CA TRP A 52 5.50 -38.75 8.91
C TRP A 52 4.17 -38.36 8.30
N SER A 53 3.41 -39.42 8.05
CA SER A 53 2.00 -39.44 7.76
C SER A 53 1.20 -38.58 8.74
N GLY A 54 0.48 -37.60 8.18
CA GLY A 54 -0.81 -37.14 8.68
C GLY A 54 -0.86 -36.59 10.10
N GLN A 55 -0.30 -35.40 10.34
CA GLN A 55 -0.80 -34.53 11.41
C GLN A 55 -0.94 -33.09 10.89
N ASN A 56 -2.18 -32.73 10.55
CA ASN A 56 -2.62 -31.35 10.35
C ASN A 56 -2.27 -30.53 11.60
N ARG A 57 -1.17 -29.77 11.57
CA ARG A 57 -1.07 -28.59 12.43
C ARG A 57 -2.17 -27.63 11.95
N PRO A 58 -3.14 -27.23 12.79
CA PRO A 58 -3.99 -26.13 12.44
C PRO A 58 -3.09 -24.91 12.41
N GLN A 59 -2.63 -24.54 11.21
CA GLN A 59 -2.24 -23.17 10.95
C GLN A 59 -3.46 -22.37 11.41
N LEU A 60 -3.31 -21.58 12.46
CA LEU A 60 -4.33 -20.61 12.87
C LEU A 60 -4.41 -19.61 11.71
N SER A 61 -5.13 -20.00 10.66
CA SER A 61 -5.48 -19.15 9.55
C SER A 61 -6.39 -18.12 10.16
N ILE A 62 -5.84 -16.94 10.43
CA ILE A 62 -6.64 -15.74 10.63
C ILE A 62 -7.51 -15.66 9.38
N LYS A 63 -8.80 -16.01 9.51
CA LYS A 63 -9.75 -15.86 8.43
C LYS A 63 -9.99 -14.37 8.28
N LEU A 64 -9.22 -13.77 7.39
CA LEU A 64 -9.50 -12.42 6.92
C LEU A 64 -10.87 -12.44 6.24
N PRO A 65 -11.65 -11.36 6.35
CA PRO A 65 -12.86 -11.20 5.55
C PRO A 65 -12.53 -11.42 4.07
N GLU A 66 -13.40 -12.14 3.39
CA GLU A 66 -13.26 -12.37 1.96
C GLU A 66 -13.35 -11.03 1.22
N ILE A 67 -12.37 -10.76 0.36
CA ILE A 67 -12.40 -9.56 -0.47
C ILE A 67 -13.40 -9.81 -1.60
N HIS A 68 -14.52 -9.10 -1.54
CA HIS A 68 -15.54 -9.17 -2.59
C HIS A 68 -15.07 -8.46 -3.86
N LEU A 69 -15.50 -8.98 -5.01
CA LEU A 69 -15.29 -8.32 -6.28
C LEU A 69 -16.04 -6.97 -6.27
N PRO A 70 -15.38 -5.85 -6.61
CA PRO A 70 -16.02 -4.55 -6.64
C PRO A 70 -17.11 -4.54 -7.70
N LYS A 71 -18.22 -3.84 -7.41
CA LYS A 71 -19.33 -3.65 -8.34
C LYS A 71 -19.31 -2.24 -8.89
N PHE A 72 -19.64 -2.08 -10.17
CA PHE A 72 -19.72 -0.80 -10.83
C PHE A 72 -21.13 -0.55 -11.37
N PHE A 73 -21.77 0.53 -10.91
CA PHE A 73 -23.14 0.86 -11.27
C PHE A 73 -23.26 1.83 -12.46
N GLY A 74 -22.14 2.34 -12.98
CA GLY A 74 -22.12 3.33 -14.06
C GLY A 74 -22.11 4.78 -13.59
N LYS A 75 -21.77 5.06 -12.32
CA LYS A 75 -21.62 6.44 -11.85
C LYS A 75 -20.20 6.94 -12.10
N TYR A 76 -20.07 8.15 -12.64
CA TYR A 76 -18.78 8.81 -12.90
C TYR A 76 -17.92 8.94 -11.64
N GLU A 77 -18.52 9.28 -10.50
CA GLU A 77 -17.83 9.43 -9.21
C GLU A 77 -17.22 8.12 -8.70
N GLU A 78 -17.83 6.98 -9.04
CA GLU A 78 -17.40 5.64 -8.59
C GLU A 78 -16.31 5.04 -9.49
N TRP A 79 -16.15 5.56 -10.72
CA TRP A 79 -15.27 4.98 -11.75
C TRP A 79 -13.82 4.86 -11.30
N SER A 80 -13.24 5.94 -10.76
CA SER A 80 -11.83 5.95 -10.35
C SER A 80 -11.54 4.90 -9.27
N ASN A 81 -12.40 4.85 -8.24
CA ASN A 81 -12.28 3.86 -7.17
C ASN A 81 -12.49 2.43 -7.69
N PHE A 82 -13.49 2.20 -8.55
CA PHE A 82 -13.72 0.90 -9.18
C PHE A 82 -12.50 0.44 -9.99
N LYS A 83 -11.97 1.30 -10.87
CA LYS A 83 -10.81 1.02 -11.72
C LYS A 83 -9.60 0.59 -10.88
N ILE A 84 -9.31 1.32 -9.80
CA ILE A 84 -8.20 0.99 -8.88
C ILE A 84 -8.44 -0.37 -8.21
N GLN A 85 -9.61 -0.58 -7.62
CA GLN A 85 -9.92 -1.83 -6.91
C GLN A 85 -9.90 -3.05 -7.84
N PHE A 86 -10.55 -2.92 -9.00
CA PHE A 86 -10.62 -4.00 -9.99
C PHE A 86 -9.22 -4.34 -10.53
N ASN A 87 -8.39 -3.34 -10.82
CA ASN A 87 -7.02 -3.58 -11.28
C ASN A 87 -6.16 -4.29 -10.24
N ASN A 88 -6.29 -3.90 -8.96
CA ASN A 88 -5.53 -4.52 -7.87
C ASN A 88 -5.92 -5.98 -7.61
N ILE A 89 -7.18 -6.36 -7.87
CA ILE A 89 -7.69 -7.71 -7.61
C ILE A 89 -7.53 -8.62 -8.84
N ILE A 90 -7.83 -8.11 -10.03
CA ILE A 90 -8.00 -8.92 -11.25
C ILE A 90 -6.90 -8.65 -12.27
N SER A 91 -6.61 -7.38 -12.59
CA SER A 91 -5.71 -7.04 -13.70
C SER A 91 -4.25 -7.43 -13.39
N THR A 92 -3.79 -7.21 -12.16
CA THR A 92 -2.43 -7.56 -11.68
C THR A 92 -2.24 -9.06 -11.43
N ASN A 93 -3.32 -9.83 -11.39
CA ASN A 93 -3.25 -11.27 -11.16
C ASN A 93 -2.77 -11.99 -12.43
N SER A 94 -1.60 -12.62 -12.34
CA SER A 94 -0.98 -13.37 -13.44
C SER A 94 -1.55 -14.79 -13.64
N GLN A 95 -2.35 -15.27 -12.69
CA GLN A 95 -2.98 -16.59 -12.76
C GLN A 95 -4.28 -16.59 -13.58
N LEU A 96 -4.82 -15.41 -13.91
CA LEU A 96 -6.07 -15.27 -14.66
C LEU A 96 -5.78 -15.03 -16.15
N SER A 97 -6.42 -15.81 -17.02
CA SER A 97 -6.41 -15.58 -18.48
C SER A 97 -7.21 -14.33 -18.86
N SER A 98 -7.00 -13.82 -20.07
CA SER A 98 -7.75 -12.67 -20.59
C SER A 98 -9.26 -12.91 -20.62
N GLU A 99 -9.71 -14.13 -20.93
CA GLU A 99 -11.13 -14.52 -20.93
C GLU A 99 -11.70 -14.57 -19.50
N GLN A 100 -10.92 -15.07 -18.54
CA GLN A 100 -11.32 -15.07 -17.12
C GLN A 100 -11.45 -13.65 -16.58
N LYS A 101 -10.49 -12.76 -16.91
CA LYS A 101 -10.56 -11.33 -16.55
C LYS A 101 -11.78 -10.65 -17.16
N LEU A 102 -12.10 -10.94 -18.41
CA LEU A 102 -13.34 -10.46 -19.06
C LEU A 102 -14.59 -10.96 -18.32
N HIS A 103 -14.63 -12.24 -17.96
CA HIS A 103 -15.77 -12.79 -17.23
C HIS A 103 -15.97 -12.08 -15.88
N TYR A 104 -14.89 -11.85 -15.12
CA TYR A 104 -14.96 -11.08 -13.87
C TYR A 104 -15.36 -9.62 -14.12
N LEU A 105 -14.87 -8.99 -15.19
CA LEU A 105 -15.26 -7.64 -15.56
C LEU A 105 -16.77 -7.57 -15.81
N LYS A 106 -17.32 -8.45 -16.66
CA LYS A 106 -18.77 -8.52 -16.94
C LYS A 106 -19.60 -8.77 -15.68
N ALA A 107 -19.12 -9.61 -14.77
CA ALA A 107 -19.79 -9.87 -13.49
C ALA A 107 -19.75 -8.67 -12.53
N ALA A 108 -18.75 -7.80 -12.64
CA ALA A 108 -18.61 -6.59 -11.84
C ALA A 108 -19.49 -5.44 -12.36
N LEU A 109 -19.81 -5.41 -13.66
CA LEU A 109 -20.67 -4.37 -14.25
C LEU A 109 -22.15 -4.60 -13.90
N THR A 110 -22.80 -3.53 -13.45
CA THR A 110 -24.21 -3.53 -13.05
C THR A 110 -24.92 -2.30 -13.62
N SER A 111 -26.24 -2.38 -13.81
CA SER A 111 -27.07 -1.25 -14.26
C SER A 111 -26.57 -0.65 -15.58
N GLU A 112 -26.41 0.68 -15.66
CA GLU A 112 -26.00 1.41 -16.85
C GLU A 112 -24.64 0.96 -17.40
N ALA A 113 -23.71 0.59 -16.53
CA ALA A 113 -22.40 0.09 -16.95
C ALA A 113 -22.49 -1.24 -17.70
N LYS A 114 -23.50 -2.06 -17.42
CA LYS A 114 -23.70 -3.36 -18.09
C LYS A 114 -24.16 -3.19 -19.54
N ASN A 115 -24.83 -2.09 -19.87
CA ASN A 115 -25.28 -1.82 -21.24
C ASN A 115 -24.15 -1.56 -22.23
N LEU A 116 -22.91 -1.42 -21.75
CA LEU A 116 -21.72 -1.26 -22.58
C LEU A 116 -21.13 -2.58 -23.05
N GLU A 117 -21.54 -3.72 -22.45
CA GLU A 117 -21.02 -5.01 -22.84
C GLU A 117 -21.63 -5.49 -24.18
N THR A 118 -20.78 -5.97 -25.07
CA THR A 118 -21.13 -6.62 -26.33
C THR A 118 -20.67 -8.08 -26.32
N ILE A 119 -21.31 -8.91 -27.14
CA ILE A 119 -21.01 -10.35 -27.24
C ILE A 119 -19.59 -10.59 -27.77
N SER A 120 -19.07 -9.69 -28.62
CA SER A 120 -17.75 -9.79 -29.25
C SER A 120 -16.61 -9.14 -28.48
N ASP A 121 -16.85 -8.60 -27.27
CA ASP A 121 -15.82 -7.86 -26.56
C ASP A 121 -14.72 -8.74 -26.00
N SER A 122 -13.47 -8.28 -26.15
CA SER A 122 -12.33 -8.74 -25.36
C SER A 122 -12.24 -7.94 -24.05
N PHE A 123 -11.44 -8.44 -23.09
CA PHE A 123 -11.17 -7.69 -21.85
C PHE A 123 -10.70 -6.26 -22.13
N GLU A 124 -9.73 -6.13 -23.04
CA GLU A 124 -9.13 -4.84 -23.40
C GLU A 124 -10.15 -3.91 -24.07
N SER A 125 -10.96 -4.42 -25.00
CA SER A 125 -12.00 -3.64 -25.69
C SER A 125 -13.02 -3.08 -24.70
N LEU A 126 -13.61 -3.95 -23.88
CA LEU A 126 -14.64 -3.54 -22.91
C LEU A 126 -14.08 -2.59 -21.85
N PHE A 127 -12.88 -2.87 -21.33
CA PHE A 127 -12.25 -2.03 -20.33
C PHE A 127 -11.94 -0.64 -20.88
N LYS A 128 -11.45 -0.56 -22.13
CA LYS A 128 -11.21 0.70 -22.81
C LYS A 128 -12.49 1.48 -23.08
N SER A 129 -13.57 0.83 -23.50
CA SER A 129 -14.87 1.50 -23.67
C SER A 129 -15.42 2.08 -22.36
N LEU A 130 -15.18 1.40 -21.23
CA LEU A 130 -15.50 1.93 -19.91
C LEU A 130 -14.62 3.13 -19.55
N GLU A 131 -13.31 3.08 -19.83
CA GLU A 131 -12.41 4.22 -19.68
C GLU A 131 -12.87 5.42 -20.52
N GLU A 132 -13.14 5.24 -21.80
CA GLU A 132 -13.56 6.34 -22.69
C GLU A 132 -14.87 7.00 -22.22
N ARG A 133 -15.82 6.20 -21.70
CA ARG A 133 -17.10 6.74 -21.24
C ARG A 133 -17.03 7.36 -19.85
N TYR A 134 -16.30 6.75 -18.91
CA TYR A 134 -16.34 7.14 -17.49
C TYR A 134 -15.08 7.85 -17.00
N GLU A 135 -13.96 7.80 -17.73
CA GLU A 135 -12.73 8.55 -17.44
C GLU A 135 -12.79 9.99 -17.97
N ASN A 136 -13.93 10.66 -17.74
CA ASN A 136 -14.04 12.07 -18.05
C ASN A 136 -13.47 12.92 -16.90
N LYS A 137 -12.16 13.14 -16.96
CA LYS A 137 -11.43 13.98 -15.99
C LYS A 137 -12.02 15.40 -15.89
N CYS A 138 -12.53 15.96 -16.99
CA CYS A 138 -13.17 17.29 -16.96
C CYS A 138 -14.46 17.28 -16.14
N LEU A 139 -15.33 16.27 -16.30
CA LEU A 139 -16.55 16.15 -15.51
C LEU A 139 -16.25 15.86 -14.04
N ILE A 140 -15.22 15.05 -13.75
CA ILE A 140 -14.76 14.79 -12.38
C ILE A 140 -14.30 16.11 -11.73
N VAL A 141 -13.47 16.89 -12.43
CA VAL A 141 -13.03 18.20 -11.95
C VAL A 141 -14.21 19.16 -11.77
N GLU A 142 -15.11 19.26 -12.75
CA GLU A 142 -16.28 20.12 -12.68
C GLU A 142 -17.19 19.75 -11.51
N THR A 143 -17.35 18.45 -11.22
CA THR A 143 -18.16 17.94 -10.10
C THR A 143 -17.56 18.36 -8.76
N HIS A 144 -16.26 18.12 -8.55
CA HIS A 144 -15.60 18.51 -7.30
C HIS A 144 -15.52 20.03 -7.12
N VAL A 145 -15.30 20.79 -8.21
CA VAL A 145 -15.32 22.25 -8.17
C VAL A 145 -16.73 22.76 -7.82
N LYS A 146 -17.78 22.23 -8.44
CA LYS A 146 -19.18 22.57 -8.08
C LYS A 146 -19.51 22.19 -6.64
N ALA A 147 -19.03 21.05 -6.15
CA ALA A 147 -19.24 20.64 -4.77
C ALA A 147 -18.65 21.66 -3.79
N ILE A 148 -17.42 22.12 -4.04
CA ILE A 148 -16.76 23.16 -3.22
C ILE A 148 -17.51 24.51 -3.32
N LEU A 149 -17.93 24.91 -4.52
CA LEU A 149 -18.64 26.18 -4.73
C LEU A 149 -20.05 26.19 -4.12
N ASN A 150 -20.71 25.04 -4.03
CA ASN A 150 -22.07 24.90 -3.52
C ASN A 150 -22.13 24.50 -2.04
N ILE A 151 -21.03 24.56 -1.29
CA ILE A 151 -21.07 24.22 0.13
C ILE A 151 -22.04 25.16 0.85
N ALA A 152 -22.99 24.57 1.59
CA ALA A 152 -24.02 25.31 2.29
C ALA A 152 -23.42 26.30 3.29
N LYS A 153 -23.97 27.51 3.32
CA LYS A 153 -23.58 28.52 4.31
C LYS A 153 -23.86 27.99 5.71
N LEU A 154 -22.86 28.06 6.59
CA LEU A 154 -23.04 27.77 8.00
C LEU A 154 -23.95 28.84 8.62
N ASN A 155 -25.08 28.40 9.17
CA ASN A 155 -26.07 29.30 9.77
C ASN A 155 -25.81 29.58 11.25
N ASN A 156 -24.99 28.75 11.91
CA ASN A 156 -24.67 28.85 13.33
C ASN A 156 -23.17 28.60 13.57
N GLU A 157 -22.62 29.23 14.60
CA GLU A 157 -21.25 28.98 15.04
C GLU A 157 -21.17 27.65 15.81
N SER A 158 -20.62 26.63 15.15
CA SER A 158 -20.53 25.28 15.67
C SER A 158 -19.20 24.67 15.27
N ALA A 159 -18.42 24.24 16.26
CA ALA A 159 -17.14 23.57 16.02
C ALA A 159 -17.30 22.29 15.18
N LYS A 160 -18.45 21.62 15.31
CA LYS A 160 -18.79 20.41 14.54
C LYS A 160 -19.01 20.74 13.07
N ASP A 161 -19.76 21.80 12.80
CA ASP A 161 -20.12 22.19 11.42
C ASP A 161 -18.92 22.80 10.69
N LEU A 162 -18.05 23.52 11.40
CA LEU A 162 -16.75 23.95 10.88
C LEU A 162 -15.84 22.77 10.51
N ARG A 163 -15.83 21.71 11.32
CA ARG A 163 -15.05 20.50 11.01
C ARG A 163 -15.61 19.78 9.80
N TYR A 164 -16.92 19.60 9.69
CA TYR A 164 -17.54 19.03 8.49
C TYR A 164 -17.22 19.84 7.22
N LEU A 165 -17.29 21.17 7.29
CA LEU A 165 -16.90 22.05 6.19
C LEU A 165 -15.45 21.80 5.74
N ILE A 166 -14.52 21.76 6.70
CA ILE A 166 -13.09 21.52 6.42
C ILE A 166 -12.88 20.13 5.81
N ASP A 167 -13.53 19.10 6.36
CA ASP A 167 -13.41 17.74 5.88
C ASP A 167 -13.95 17.59 4.45
N ASP A 168 -15.08 18.23 4.15
CA ASP A 168 -15.71 18.19 2.82
C ASP A 168 -14.88 18.93 1.77
N VAL A 169 -14.35 20.12 2.09
CA VAL A 169 -13.41 20.85 1.21
C VAL A 169 -12.15 20.02 0.96
N ASN A 170 -11.53 19.47 2.02
CA ASN A 170 -10.30 18.71 1.89
C ASN A 170 -10.47 17.40 1.11
N LYS A 171 -11.63 16.75 1.24
CA LYS A 171 -11.99 15.58 0.44
C LYS A 171 -12.02 15.94 -1.05
N ASN A 172 -12.79 16.95 -1.42
CA ASN A 172 -12.91 17.38 -2.82
C ASN A 172 -11.57 17.87 -3.40
N ILE A 173 -10.74 18.58 -2.62
CA ILE A 173 -9.39 18.99 -3.06
C ILE A 173 -8.48 17.77 -3.29
N ARG A 174 -8.57 16.75 -2.43
CA ARG A 174 -7.75 15.54 -2.56
C ARG A 174 -8.11 14.75 -3.82
N ASP A 175 -9.40 14.69 -4.14
CA ASP A 175 -9.91 13.97 -5.30
C ASP A 175 -9.64 14.71 -6.62
N LEU A 176 -9.26 16.00 -6.56
CA LEU A 176 -8.83 16.82 -7.71
C LEU A 176 -7.34 16.68 -8.09
N LYS A 177 -6.52 16.03 -7.26
CA LYS A 177 -5.06 15.94 -7.43
C LYS A 177 -4.63 14.68 -8.18
#